data_AF-A0A2M7XFV8-F1
#
_entry.id   AF-A0A2M7XFV8-F1
#
_cell.length_a   1.000
_cell.length_b   1.000
_cell.length_c   1.000
_cell.angle_alpha   90.00
_cell.angle_beta   90.00
_cell.angle_gamma   90.00
#
_symmetry.space_group_name_H-M   'P 1'
#
loop_
_entity.id
_entity.type
_entity.pdbx_description
1 polymer ?
#
loop_
_entity_poly.entity_id
_entity_poly.type
_entity_poly.pdbx_seq_one_letter_code
_entity_poly.pdbx_strand_id
1 'polypeptide(L)'
;MSKKACIQCQKIVEEANKVCTACGYHLVFEPNQEKQAKYLRGPSLGALFFTQGWAFGARLYLWFILSLIPFFGFVVLFVLFFFGRRLSWKSGSWASWQDFEQRMALMDKIAIGWILLLVGIYFWTRFS
;
A
#
# COMPACT_ATOMS: atom_id res chain seq x y z
N MET A 1 9.11 5.45 7.33
CA MET A 1 8.93 6.23 8.59
C MET A 1 7.64 5.79 9.25
N SER A 2 7.77 5.13 10.41
CA SER A 2 6.64 4.69 11.25
C SER A 2 5.69 5.87 11.51
N LYS A 3 4.37 5.69 11.28
CA LYS A 3 3.37 6.58 11.87
C LYS A 3 3.56 6.43 13.38
N LYS A 4 4.34 7.34 13.98
CA LYS A 4 4.74 7.30 15.38
C LYS A 4 3.48 7.06 16.21
N ALA A 5 3.45 5.95 16.95
CA ALA A 5 2.45 5.77 17.99
C ALA A 5 2.49 7.04 18.88
N CYS A 6 1.34 7.46 19.41
CA CYS A 6 1.32 8.57 20.34
C CYS A 6 2.35 8.30 21.44
N ILE A 7 3.21 9.29 21.75
CA ILE A 7 4.30 9.13 22.72
C ILE A 7 3.78 8.63 24.07
N GLN A 8 2.58 9.06 24.47
CA GLN A 8 1.92 8.59 25.68
C GLN A 8 1.55 7.10 25.60
N CYS A 9 0.91 6.66 24.51
CA CYS A 9 0.58 5.25 24.32
C CYS A 9 1.86 4.40 24.36
N GLN A 10 2.90 4.84 23.64
CA GLN A 10 4.16 4.12 23.54
C GLN A 10 4.81 3.91 24.91
N LYS A 11 4.82 4.94 25.76
CA LYS A 11 5.28 4.84 27.14
C LYS A 11 4.47 3.85 27.97
N ILE A 12 3.14 3.85 27.85
CA ILE A 12 2.27 2.92 28.59
C ILE A 12 2.59 1.47 28.24
N VAL A 13 2.82 1.16 26.97
CA VAL A 13 3.16 -0.20 26.54
C VAL A 13 4.59 -0.59 26.92
N GLU A 14 5.56 0.32 26.87
CA GLU A 14 6.91 0.07 27.38
C GLU A 14 6.92 -0.21 28.88
N GLU A 15 6.18 0.57 29.67
CA GLU A 15 6.02 0.35 31.12
C GLU A 15 5.32 -0.98 31.41
N ALA A 16 4.22 -1.28 30.70
CA ALA A 16 3.54 -2.56 30.84
C ALA A 16 4.44 -3.74 30.44
N ASN A 17 5.29 -3.59 29.42
CA ASN A 17 6.25 -4.62 29.02
C ASN A 17 7.31 -4.89 30.10
N LYS A 18 7.79 -3.86 30.82
CA LYS A 18 8.71 -4.06 31.95
C LYS A 18 8.09 -4.91 33.06
N VAL A 19 6.80 -4.73 33.32
CA VAL A 19 6.04 -5.54 34.28
C VAL A 19 5.81 -6.96 33.75
N CYS A 20 5.42 -7.10 32.48
CA CYS A 20 5.12 -8.38 31.85
C CYS A 20 6.35 -9.25 31.55
N THR A 21 7.57 -8.73 31.65
CA THR A 21 8.82 -9.51 31.46
C THR A 21 8.87 -10.75 32.37
N ALA A 22 8.32 -10.67 33.58
CA ALA A 22 8.23 -11.79 34.52
C ALA A 22 7.24 -12.88 34.10
N CYS A 23 6.29 -12.55 33.22
CA CYS A 23 5.23 -13.45 32.76
C CYS A 23 5.60 -14.15 31.44
N GLY A 24 6.69 -13.74 30.77
CA GLY A 24 7.11 -14.29 29.47
C GLY A 24 6.32 -13.77 28.27
N TYR A 25 5.50 -12.73 28.43
CA TYR A 25 4.69 -12.13 27.35
C TYR A 25 5.18 -10.72 27.00
N HIS A 26 5.02 -10.31 25.74
CA HIS A 26 5.31 -8.96 25.25
C HIS A 26 4.07 -8.36 24.59
N LEU A 27 3.71 -7.15 25.00
CA LEU A 27 2.64 -6.33 24.44
C LEU A 27 3.13 -5.63 23.18
N VAL A 28 2.38 -5.77 22.09
CA VAL A 28 2.67 -5.17 20.78
C VAL A 28 1.52 -4.26 20.37
N PHE A 29 1.83 -3.11 19.77
CA PHE A 29 0.83 -2.27 19.13
C PHE A 29 0.34 -2.89 17.83
N GLU A 30 -0.85 -3.46 17.86
CA GLU A 30 -1.52 -3.92 16.64
C GLU A 30 -2.34 -2.78 16.01
N PRO A 31 -2.26 -2.55 14.68
CA PRO A 31 -3.06 -1.52 14.03
C PRO A 31 -4.54 -1.89 14.10
N ASN A 32 -5.42 -0.95 14.45
CA ASN A 32 -6.87 -1.15 14.49
C ASN A 32 -7.35 -1.84 13.20
N GLN A 33 -7.89 -3.05 13.34
CA GLN A 33 -8.35 -3.91 12.25
C GLN A 33 -9.34 -3.20 11.31
N GLU A 34 -10.15 -2.29 11.84
CA GLU A 34 -11.10 -1.49 11.07
C GLU A 34 -10.38 -0.55 10.07
N LYS A 35 -9.28 0.07 10.50
CA LYS A 35 -8.46 0.94 9.63
C LYS A 35 -7.77 0.13 8.53
N GLN A 36 -7.28 -1.06 8.85
CA GLN A 36 -6.69 -1.97 7.86
C GLN A 36 -7.73 -2.36 6.80
N ALA A 37 -8.93 -2.77 7.25
CA ALA A 37 -10.02 -3.16 6.36
C ALA A 37 -10.44 -2.00 5.45
N LYS A 38 -10.50 -0.77 5.96
CA LYS A 38 -10.77 0.44 5.16
C LYS A 38 -9.67 0.69 4.12
N TYR A 39 -8.40 0.54 4.50
CA TYR A 39 -7.27 0.72 3.59
C TYR A 39 -7.27 -0.31 2.43
N LEU A 40 -7.56 -1.58 2.73
CA LEU A 40 -7.66 -2.66 1.73
C LEU A 40 -8.82 -2.49 0.76
N ARG A 41 -9.87 -1.75 1.15
CA ARG A 41 -11.01 -1.40 0.29
C ARG A 41 -10.76 -0.16 -0.56
N GLY A 42 -9.72 0.62 -0.23
CA GLY A 42 -9.43 1.86 -0.94
C GLY A 42 -8.83 1.59 -2.33
N PRO A 43 -9.21 2.38 -3.35
CA PRO A 43 -8.60 2.27 -4.66
C PRO A 43 -7.12 2.66 -4.64
N SER A 44 -6.33 2.10 -5.56
CA SER A 44 -4.91 2.43 -5.74
C SER A 44 -4.69 3.24 -7.02
N LEU A 45 -4.20 4.46 -6.86
CA LEU A 45 -3.81 5.31 -7.98
C LEU A 45 -2.62 4.71 -8.74
N GLY A 46 -1.71 4.02 -8.03
CA GLY A 46 -0.64 3.27 -8.65
C GLY A 46 -1.15 2.22 -9.65
N ALA A 47 -2.19 1.47 -9.28
CA ALA A 47 -2.79 0.47 -10.16
C ALA A 47 -3.47 1.08 -11.40
N LEU A 48 -4.04 2.28 -11.26
CA LEU A 48 -4.71 2.98 -12.36
C LEU A 48 -3.74 3.49 -13.44
N PHE A 49 -2.66 4.14 -13.01
CA PHE A 49 -1.73 4.81 -13.93
C PHE A 49 -0.56 3.92 -14.36
N PHE A 50 -0.26 2.86 -13.60
CA PHE A 50 0.86 1.95 -13.85
C PHE A 50 0.46 0.50 -13.60
N THR A 51 -0.62 0.00 -14.21
CA THR A 51 -1.19 -1.33 -13.92
C THR A 51 -0.15 -2.46 -13.93
N GLN A 52 0.72 -2.54 -14.94
CA GLN A 52 1.72 -3.60 -15.04
C GLN A 52 2.81 -3.46 -13.97
N GLY A 53 3.42 -2.26 -13.87
CA GLY A 53 4.46 -1.99 -12.86
C GLY A 53 3.93 -2.17 -11.44
N TRP A 54 2.68 -1.77 -11.22
CA TRP A 54 1.96 -1.94 -9.96
C TRP A 54 1.68 -3.41 -9.66
N ALA A 55 1.17 -4.20 -10.62
CA ALA A 55 0.94 -5.63 -10.43
C ALA A 55 2.23 -6.37 -10.01
N PHE A 56 3.35 -6.03 -10.65
CA PHE A 56 4.66 -6.56 -10.28
C PHE A 56 5.08 -6.14 -8.87
N GLY A 57 5.01 -4.84 -8.55
CA GLY A 57 5.37 -4.32 -7.23
C GLY A 57 4.45 -4.79 -6.09
N ALA A 58 3.21 -5.13 -6.43
CA ALA A 58 2.21 -5.72 -5.53
C ALA A 58 2.33 -7.24 -5.39
N ARG A 59 3.36 -7.86 -5.99
CA ARG A 59 3.60 -9.32 -5.99
C ARG A 59 2.43 -10.12 -6.56
N LEU A 60 1.69 -9.52 -7.50
CA LEU A 60 0.59 -10.13 -8.23
C LEU A 60 1.08 -10.58 -9.62
N TYR A 61 2.08 -11.46 -9.65
CA TYR A 61 2.77 -11.86 -10.90
C TYR A 61 1.85 -12.50 -11.94
N LEU A 62 0.83 -13.24 -11.49
CA LEU A 62 -0.17 -13.81 -12.39
C LEU A 62 -1.00 -12.70 -13.08
N TRP A 63 -1.41 -11.69 -12.31
CA TRP A 63 -2.13 -10.53 -12.84
C TRP A 63 -1.23 -9.66 -13.74
N PHE A 64 0.06 -9.57 -13.43
CA PHE A 64 1.04 -8.91 -14.29
C PHE A 64 1.09 -9.58 -15.67
N ILE A 65 1.29 -10.91 -15.74
CA ILE A 65 1.30 -11.64 -17.01
C ILE A 65 -0.03 -11.46 -17.76
N LEU A 66 -1.15 -11.57 -17.04
CA LEU A 66 -2.47 -11.40 -17.63
C LEU A 66 -2.68 -9.97 -18.19
N SER A 67 -2.11 -8.96 -17.53
CA SER A 67 -2.18 -7.55 -17.99
C SER A 67 -1.35 -7.25 -19.25
N LEU A 68 -0.43 -8.14 -19.65
CA LEU A 68 0.35 -7.97 -20.88
C LEU A 68 -0.49 -8.26 -22.13
N ILE A 69 -1.59 -9.01 -21.98
CA ILE A 69 -2.51 -9.30 -23.07
C ILE A 69 -3.48 -8.12 -23.21
N PRO A 70 -3.53 -7.39 -24.34
CA PRO A 70 -4.27 -6.13 -24.45
C PRO A 70 -5.74 -6.22 -24.04
N PHE A 71 -6.42 -7.30 -24.44
CA PHE A 71 -7.83 -7.54 -24.12
C PHE A 71 -8.05 -7.71 -22.61
N PHE A 72 -7.21 -8.52 -21.95
CA PHE A 72 -7.30 -8.72 -20.51
C PHE A 72 -6.72 -7.55 -19.72
N GLY A 73 -5.82 -6.75 -20.30
CA GLY A 73 -5.20 -5.59 -19.67
C GLY A 73 -6.21 -4.59 -19.13
N PHE A 74 -7.26 -4.28 -19.90
CA PHE A 74 -8.34 -3.40 -19.44
C PHE A 74 -9.11 -3.99 -18.26
N VAL A 75 -9.46 -5.28 -18.32
CA VAL A 75 -10.16 -5.97 -17.22
C VAL A 75 -9.29 -5.99 -15.96
N VAL A 76 -8.01 -6.33 -16.11
CA VAL A 76 -7.05 -6.38 -15.01
C VAL A 76 -6.85 -5.00 -14.39
N LEU A 77 -6.82 -3.93 -15.20
CA LEU A 77 -6.75 -2.56 -14.69
C LEU A 77 -7.88 -2.26 -13.71
N PHE A 78 -9.14 -2.54 -14.07
CA PHE A 78 -10.28 -2.30 -13.18
C PHE A 78 -10.22 -3.19 -11.93
N VAL A 79 -9.87 -4.46 -12.09
CA VAL A 79 -9.75 -5.39 -10.96
C VAL A 79 -8.66 -4.93 -9.99
N LEU A 80 -7.48 -4.55 -10.48
CA LEU A 80 -6.37 -4.10 -9.64
C LEU A 80 -6.62 -2.71 -9.04
N PHE A 81 -7.33 -1.84 -9.75
CA PHE A 81 -7.71 -0.53 -9.23
C PHE A 81 -8.59 -0.63 -7.97
N PHE A 82 -9.63 -1.46 -7.99
CA PHE A 82 -10.57 -1.60 -6.87
C PHE A 82 -10.18 -2.66 -5.84
N PHE A 83 -9.66 -3.79 -6.31
CA PHE A 83 -9.41 -4.97 -5.48
C PHE A 83 -7.94 -5.33 -5.36
N GLY A 84 -7.04 -4.65 -6.08
CA GLY A 84 -5.62 -5.00 -6.12
C GLY A 84 -4.99 -5.03 -4.74
N ARG A 85 -5.25 -4.03 -3.88
CA ARG A 85 -4.68 -4.02 -2.51
C ARG A 85 -5.13 -5.23 -1.70
N ARG A 86 -6.40 -5.61 -1.80
CA ARG A 86 -6.94 -6.81 -1.12
C ARG A 86 -6.33 -8.09 -1.67
N LEU A 87 -6.21 -8.21 -3.00
CA LEU A 87 -5.60 -9.37 -3.65
C LEU A 87 -4.14 -9.50 -3.24
N SER A 88 -3.38 -8.41 -3.33
CA SER A 88 -1.97 -8.36 -2.94
C SER A 88 -1.78 -8.69 -1.47
N TRP A 89 -2.65 -8.23 -0.58
CA TRP A 89 -2.58 -8.59 0.84
C TRP A 89 -2.79 -10.09 1.07
N LYS A 90 -3.73 -10.71 0.35
CA LYS A 90 -4.03 -12.15 0.48
C LYS A 90 -2.97 -13.06 -0.14
N SER A 91 -2.39 -12.68 -1.29
CA SER A 91 -1.51 -13.57 -2.08
C SER A 91 -0.05 -13.15 -2.14
N GLY A 92 0.29 -11.94 -1.68
CA GLY A 92 1.63 -11.35 -1.86
C GLY A 92 2.66 -11.75 -0.80
N SER A 93 2.31 -12.64 0.14
CA SER A 93 3.22 -13.14 1.20
C SER A 93 4.05 -12.03 1.86
N TRP A 94 3.38 -10.98 2.34
CA TRP A 94 4.02 -9.83 2.97
C TRP A 94 4.52 -10.18 4.37
N ALA A 95 5.70 -9.67 4.74
CA ALA A 95 6.32 -9.96 6.04
C ALA A 95 5.57 -9.28 7.21
N SER A 96 5.00 -8.09 6.96
CA SER A 96 4.19 -7.38 7.94
C SER A 96 3.22 -6.41 7.24
N TRP A 97 2.20 -5.97 7.98
CA TRP A 97 1.28 -4.93 7.51
C TRP A 97 2.01 -3.63 7.12
N GLN A 98 3.04 -3.25 7.87
CA GLN A 98 3.78 -2.02 7.62
C GLN A 98 4.61 -2.10 6.35
N ASP A 99 5.21 -3.26 6.05
CA ASP A 99 5.92 -3.48 4.79
C ASP A 99 4.97 -3.33 3.59
N PHE A 100 3.79 -3.95 3.68
CA PHE A 100 2.73 -3.80 2.69
C PHE A 100 2.26 -2.35 2.52
N GLU A 101 1.88 -1.65 3.61
CA GLU A 101 1.38 -0.27 3.54
C GLU A 101 2.44 0.68 2.97
N GLN A 102 3.71 0.51 3.37
CA GLN A 102 4.81 1.33 2.84
C GLN A 102 5.03 1.10 1.35
N ARG A 103 5.02 -0.17 0.90
CA ARG A 103 5.18 -0.48 -0.51
C ARG A 103 4.03 0.08 -1.34
N MET A 104 2.78 -0.12 -0.92
CA MET A 104 1.60 0.41 -1.60
C MET A 104 1.61 1.94 -1.66
N ALA A 105 1.91 2.60 -0.54
CA ALA A 105 2.01 4.05 -0.49
C ALA A 105 3.14 4.60 -1.37
N LEU A 106 4.28 3.89 -1.48
CA LEU A 106 5.36 4.28 -2.39
C LEU A 106 4.88 4.26 -3.85
N MET A 107 4.17 3.20 -4.27
CA MET A 107 3.66 3.12 -5.64
C MET A 107 2.62 4.19 -5.94
N ASP A 108 1.72 4.48 -5.00
CA ASP A 108 0.75 5.56 -5.17
C ASP A 108 1.43 6.94 -5.24
N LYS A 109 2.48 7.18 -4.44
CA LYS A 109 3.28 8.43 -4.50
C LYS A 109 4.00 8.59 -5.82
N ILE A 110 4.57 7.52 -6.36
CA ILE A 110 5.22 7.54 -7.69
C ILE A 110 4.18 7.91 -8.75
N ALA A 111 2.99 7.31 -8.71
CA ALA A 111 1.92 7.65 -9.64
C ALA A 111 1.47 9.11 -9.51
N ILE A 112 1.31 9.62 -8.28
CA ILE A 112 0.98 11.04 -8.05
C ILE A 112 2.08 11.96 -8.60
N GLY A 113 3.36 11.65 -8.32
CA GLY A 113 4.49 12.43 -8.84
C GLY A 113 4.53 12.45 -10.38
N TRP A 114 4.22 11.31 -11.01
CA TRP A 114 4.12 11.21 -12.47
C TRP A 114 2.98 12.07 -13.04
N ILE A 115 1.80 12.05 -12.42
CA ILE A 115 0.67 12.90 -12.84
C ILE A 115 1.04 14.38 -12.72
N LEU A 116 1.64 14.79 -11.60
CA LEU A 116 2.06 16.17 -11.39
C LEU A 116 3.08 16.62 -12.44
N LEU A 117 4.01 15.73 -12.82
CA LEU A 117 4.98 15.99 -13.88
C LEU A 117 4.28 16.19 -15.24
N LEU A 118 3.35 15.31 -15.62
CA LEU A 118 2.61 15.43 -16.88
C LEU A 118 1.78 16.72 -16.92
N VAL A 119 1.11 17.05 -15.82
CA VAL A 119 0.35 18.29 -15.68
C VAL A 119 1.28 19.50 -15.80
N GLY A 120 2.44 19.49 -15.12
CA GLY A 120 3.44 20.55 -15.21
C GLY A 120 3.97 20.75 -16.63
N ILE A 121 4.29 19.66 -17.35
CA ILE A 121 4.70 19.70 -18.76
C ILE A 121 3.58 20.28 -19.63
N TYR A 122 2.34 19.86 -19.43
CA TYR A 122 1.20 20.38 -20.19
C TYR A 122 1.01 21.89 -19.99
N PHE A 123 1.10 22.38 -18.75
CA PHE A 123 1.04 23.83 -18.49
C PHE A 123 2.22 24.56 -19.11
N TRP A 124 3.44 23.99 -19.03
CA TRP A 124 4.61 24.59 -19.65
C TRP A 124 4.49 24.69 -21.17
N THR A 125 4.05 23.63 -21.86
CA THR A 125 3.88 23.67 -23.32
C THR A 125 2.70 24.52 -23.78
N ARG A 126 1.67 24.70 -22.95
CA ARG A 126 0.49 25.49 -23.31
C ARG A 126 0.69 26.99 -23.16
N PHE A 127 1.50 27.41 -22.19
CA PHE A 127 1.71 28.81 -21.79
C PHE A 127 3.12 29.34 -22.10
N SER A 128 4.04 28.51 -22.59
CA SER A 128 5.30 28.93 -23.23
C SER A 128 5.08 29.20 -24.70
#